data_AF-A0A947E8K8-F1
#
_entry.id   AF-A0A947E8K8-F1
#
_cell.length_a   1.000
_cell.length_b   1.000
_cell.length_c   1.000
_cell.angle_alpha   90.00
_cell.angle_beta   90.00
_cell.angle_gamma   90.00
#
_symmetry.space_group_name_H-M   'P 1'
#
loop_
_entity.id
_entity.type
_entity.pdbx_description
1 polymer ?
#
loop_
_entity_poly.entity_id
_entity_poly.type
_entity_poly.pdbx_seq_one_letter_code
_entity_poly.pdbx_strand_id
1 'polypeptide(L)'
;MQRRVFLMAAVSTPVLAHHGWSSFDADRPLYLEGRAAKVVWSNPHAEIELEVVAGLKLPADLAKRVVPAQSAGIDGPAILAKTRLPTRSDKRWELELAPLTRLQAWQVAEIKPGTALSVVGYTFAGEKGEAILRVEYLFVDGKAYGLRSSPA
;
A
#
# COMPACT_ATOMS: atom_id res chain seq x y z
N MET A 1 -31.77 18.43 46.40
CA MET A 1 -31.23 18.69 45.05
C MET A 1 -30.35 17.51 44.64
N GLN A 2 -30.82 16.63 43.74
CA GLN A 2 -30.01 15.52 43.22
C GLN A 2 -29.23 15.97 41.98
N ARG A 3 -27.90 15.96 42.06
CA ARG A 3 -27.03 16.21 40.90
C ARG A 3 -26.85 14.89 40.16
N ARG A 4 -27.55 14.73 39.04
CA ARG A 4 -27.33 13.64 38.08
C ARG A 4 -25.99 13.89 37.40
N VAL A 5 -24.99 13.06 37.68
CA VAL A 5 -23.74 13.01 36.95
C VAL A 5 -24.01 12.25 35.64
N PHE A 6 -23.97 12.95 34.52
CA PHE A 6 -23.93 12.32 33.21
C PHE A 6 -22.51 11.78 32.97
N LEU A 7 -22.38 10.46 32.84
CA LEU A 7 -21.17 9.86 32.26
C LEU A 7 -21.15 10.17 30.76
N MET A 8 -20.16 10.95 30.30
CA MET A 8 -19.77 10.96 28.90
C MET A 8 -19.11 9.63 28.57
N ALA A 9 -19.72 8.83 27.71
CA ALA A 9 -19.05 7.73 27.05
C ALA A 9 -18.11 8.31 25.99
N ALA A 10 -16.80 8.22 26.24
CA ALA A 10 -15.80 8.53 25.22
C ALA A 10 -15.87 7.45 24.13
N VAL A 11 -16.39 7.81 22.96
CA VAL A 11 -16.27 6.99 21.76
C VAL A 11 -14.82 7.09 21.30
N SER A 12 -14.01 6.10 21.67
CA SER A 12 -12.67 5.93 21.14
C SER A 12 -12.79 5.50 19.68
N THR A 13 -12.65 6.44 18.74
CA THR A 13 -12.34 6.10 17.35
C THR A 13 -11.05 5.27 17.38
N PRO A 14 -10.99 4.10 16.74
CA PRO A 14 -9.74 3.36 16.66
C PRO A 14 -8.71 4.29 16.01
N VAL A 15 -7.68 4.65 16.77
CA VAL A 15 -6.49 5.26 16.20
C VAL A 15 -5.86 4.17 15.36
N LEU A 16 -6.06 4.26 14.04
CA LEU A 16 -5.45 3.38 13.06
C LEU A 16 -3.96 3.36 13.35
N ALA A 17 -3.43 2.21 13.75
CA ALA A 17 -2.03 2.10 14.12
C ALA A 17 -1.19 2.46 12.89
N HIS A 18 -0.42 3.55 12.94
CA HIS A 18 0.52 3.85 11.86
C HIS A 18 1.64 2.81 11.90
N HIS A 19 1.64 1.90 10.94
CA HIS A 19 2.64 0.85 10.83
C HIS A 19 3.94 1.46 10.29
N GLY A 20 4.96 1.53 11.15
CA GLY A 20 6.31 1.83 10.69
C GLY A 20 6.79 0.75 9.71
N TRP A 21 7.73 1.10 8.83
CA TRP A 21 8.33 0.13 7.89
C TRP A 21 8.85 -1.15 8.55
N SER A 22 9.31 -1.06 9.81
CA SER A 22 9.80 -2.20 10.59
C SER A 22 8.73 -3.22 10.98
N SER A 23 7.44 -2.89 10.85
CA SER A 23 6.35 -3.84 11.09
C SER A 23 6.21 -4.87 9.96
N PHE A 24 6.73 -4.58 8.77
CA PHE A 24 6.54 -5.39 7.57
C PHE A 24 7.76 -6.26 7.24
N ASP A 25 7.51 -7.40 6.61
CA ASP A 25 8.54 -8.32 6.12
C ASP A 25 9.13 -7.81 4.79
N ALA A 26 10.16 -6.98 4.90
CA ALA A 26 10.83 -6.36 3.75
C ALA A 26 11.60 -7.37 2.85
N ASP A 27 11.84 -8.60 3.33
CA ASP A 27 12.46 -9.68 2.56
C ASP A 27 11.45 -10.42 1.67
N ARG A 28 10.16 -10.09 1.83
CA ARG A 28 9.04 -10.74 1.15
C ARG A 28 8.17 -9.77 0.34
N PRO A 29 8.69 -9.22 -0.78
CA PRO A 29 7.86 -8.42 -1.66
C PRO A 29 6.74 -9.25 -2.29
N LEU A 30 5.53 -8.69 -2.26
CA LEU A 30 4.29 -9.26 -2.73
C LEU A 30 3.72 -8.43 -3.88
N TYR A 31 3.18 -9.10 -4.90
CA TYR A 31 2.44 -8.47 -5.99
C TYR A 31 0.94 -8.54 -5.74
N LEU A 32 0.26 -7.41 -5.92
CA LEU A 32 -1.21 -7.34 -6.00
C LEU A 32 -1.62 -6.55 -7.24
N GLU A 33 -2.75 -6.91 -7.83
CA GLU A 33 -3.35 -6.23 -8.97
C GLU A 33 -4.86 -6.22 -8.83
N GLY A 34 -5.49 -5.12 -9.25
CA GLY A 34 -6.94 -5.02 -9.16
C GLY A 34 -7.47 -3.62 -9.42
N ARG A 35 -8.61 -3.33 -8.78
CA ARG A 35 -9.29 -2.03 -8.88
C ARG A 35 -9.43 -1.38 -7.52
N ALA A 36 -9.15 -0.08 -7.45
CA ALA A 36 -9.38 0.71 -6.24
C ALA A 36 -10.89 0.79 -5.97
N ALA A 37 -11.37 0.13 -4.92
CA ALA A 37 -12.79 0.17 -4.56
C ALA A 37 -13.12 1.35 -3.66
N LYS A 38 -12.19 1.73 -2.79
CA LYS A 38 -12.23 2.97 -2.02
C LYS A 38 -10.85 3.61 -2.03
N VAL A 39 -10.83 4.93 -1.96
CA VAL A 39 -9.59 5.71 -1.83
C VAL A 39 -9.79 6.77 -0.78
N VAL A 40 -8.82 6.87 0.13
CA VAL A 40 -8.69 7.97 1.08
C VAL A 40 -7.42 8.72 0.69
N TRP A 41 -7.58 9.90 0.09
CA TRP A 41 -6.46 10.72 -0.37
C TRP A 41 -6.21 11.91 0.56
N SER A 42 -5.85 11.60 1.81
CA SER A 42 -5.62 12.59 2.86
C SER A 42 -4.31 12.31 3.62
N ASN A 43 -3.90 13.23 4.49
CA ASN A 43 -2.84 12.95 5.45
C ASN A 43 -3.37 12.01 6.54
N PRO A 44 -2.52 11.16 7.16
CA PRO A 44 -1.04 11.12 7.08
C PRO A 44 -0.47 10.34 5.88
N HIS A 45 -1.23 9.43 5.29
CA HIS A 45 -0.88 8.70 4.06
C HIS A 45 -2.14 8.47 3.25
N ALA A 46 -2.00 8.35 1.94
CA ALA A 46 -3.10 7.88 1.12
C ALA A 46 -3.30 6.38 1.33
N GLU A 47 -4.56 5.96 1.32
CA GLU A 47 -4.95 4.56 1.49
C GLU A 47 -5.89 4.15 0.35
N ILE A 48 -5.77 2.89 -0.08
CA ILE A 48 -6.65 2.32 -1.10
C ILE A 48 -7.17 0.98 -0.59
N GLU A 49 -8.49 0.80 -0.59
CA GLU A 49 -9.08 -0.54 -0.50
C GLU A 49 -9.06 -1.14 -1.91
N LEU A 50 -8.15 -2.07 -2.16
CA LEU A 50 -7.99 -2.75 -3.43
C LEU A 50 -8.92 -3.96 -3.51
N GLU A 51 -9.75 -4.03 -4.55
CA GLU A 51 -10.35 -5.29 -5.01
C GLU A 51 -9.33 -6.08 -5.81
N VAL A 52 -8.83 -7.18 -5.28
CA VAL A 52 -7.87 -8.03 -6.01
C VAL A 52 -8.58 -8.71 -7.17
N VAL A 53 -7.93 -8.71 -8.34
CA VAL A 53 -8.44 -9.40 -9.53
C VAL A 53 -8.59 -10.89 -9.28
N ALA A 54 -9.68 -11.48 -9.78
CA ALA A 54 -9.87 -12.91 -9.74
C ALA A 54 -8.76 -13.63 -10.51
N GLY A 55 -8.17 -14.67 -9.91
CA GLY A 55 -7.09 -15.44 -10.53
C GLY A 55 -5.80 -14.64 -10.71
N LEU A 56 -5.47 -13.79 -9.72
CA LEU A 56 -4.21 -13.04 -9.65
C LEU A 56 -3.02 -13.91 -10.07
N LYS A 57 -2.22 -13.39 -11.01
CA LYS A 57 -1.01 -14.03 -11.51
C LYS A 57 0.14 -13.06 -11.42
N LEU A 58 1.34 -13.60 -11.19
CA LEU A 58 2.55 -12.81 -11.27
C LEU A 58 2.83 -12.49 -12.75
N PRO A 59 2.96 -11.22 -13.15
CA PRO A 59 3.28 -10.89 -14.54
C PRO A 59 4.65 -11.44 -14.94
N ALA A 60 4.74 -12.10 -16.08
CA ALA A 60 5.98 -12.72 -16.56
C ALA A 60 7.10 -11.70 -16.85
N ASP A 61 6.72 -10.44 -17.08
CA ASP A 61 7.62 -9.32 -17.33
C ASP A 61 8.03 -8.58 -16.04
N LEU A 62 7.41 -8.86 -14.88
CA LEU A 62 7.57 -8.07 -13.66
C LEU A 62 9.03 -7.86 -13.27
N ALA A 63 9.83 -8.93 -13.25
CA ALA A 63 11.25 -8.88 -12.88
C ALA A 63 12.12 -8.06 -13.84
N LYS A 64 11.60 -7.72 -15.02
CA LYS A 64 12.28 -6.93 -16.06
C LYS A 64 11.73 -5.51 -16.19
N ARG A 65 10.69 -5.15 -15.42
CA ARG A 65 10.12 -3.79 -15.48
C ARG A 65 11.14 -2.78 -14.98
N VAL A 66 11.20 -1.66 -15.68
CA VAL A 66 11.98 -0.50 -15.25
C VAL A 66 11.17 0.25 -14.20
N VAL A 67 11.79 0.51 -13.05
CA VAL A 67 11.24 1.33 -11.96
C VAL A 67 12.15 2.53 -11.73
N PRO A 68 11.58 3.69 -11.32
CA PRO A 68 12.37 4.90 -11.16
C PRO A 68 13.32 4.80 -9.96
N ALA A 69 14.45 5.49 -10.06
CA ALA A 69 15.41 5.59 -8.97
C ALA A 69 14.82 6.36 -7.77
N GLN A 70 15.05 5.85 -6.58
CA GLN A 70 14.61 6.45 -5.31
C GLN A 70 15.83 6.99 -4.57
N SER A 71 15.69 8.14 -3.90
CA SER A 71 16.79 8.78 -3.15
C SER A 71 17.41 7.92 -2.04
N ALA A 72 16.71 6.88 -1.57
CA ALA A 72 17.20 5.91 -0.60
C ALA A 72 18.12 4.83 -1.20
N GLY A 73 18.46 4.88 -2.50
CA GLY A 73 19.38 3.93 -3.14
C GLY A 73 18.83 2.51 -3.24
N ILE A 74 17.53 2.39 -3.52
CA ILE A 74 16.82 1.10 -3.54
C ILE A 74 17.16 0.30 -4.79
N ASP A 75 17.55 -0.97 -4.60
CA ASP A 75 17.71 -1.93 -5.68
C ASP A 75 16.33 -2.45 -6.16
N GLY A 76 15.69 -1.65 -7.00
CA GLY A 76 14.41 -1.97 -7.62
C GLY A 76 14.41 -3.30 -8.38
N PRO A 77 15.36 -3.57 -9.29
CA PRO A 77 15.45 -4.84 -10.00
C PRO A 77 15.49 -6.05 -9.06
N ALA A 78 16.28 -6.01 -7.99
CA ALA A 78 16.34 -7.11 -7.02
C ALA A 78 15.00 -7.32 -6.27
N ILE A 79 14.28 -6.23 -5.95
CA ILE A 79 12.95 -6.33 -5.33
C ILE A 79 11.96 -6.99 -6.30
N LEU A 80 11.91 -6.52 -7.55
CA LEU A 80 11.00 -7.07 -8.55
C LEU A 80 11.28 -8.56 -8.83
N ALA A 81 12.56 -8.96 -8.88
CA ALA A 81 12.96 -10.34 -9.06
C ALA A 81 12.56 -11.27 -7.90
N LYS A 82 12.52 -10.76 -6.65
CA LYS A 82 12.09 -11.51 -5.45
C LYS A 82 10.58 -11.52 -5.24
N THR A 83 9.85 -10.73 -6.02
CA THR A 83 8.41 -10.53 -5.83
C THR A 83 7.64 -11.83 -6.11
N ARG A 84 6.67 -12.12 -5.25
CA ARG A 84 5.83 -13.33 -5.33
C ARG A 84 4.38 -13.01 -5.03
N LEU A 85 3.50 -13.98 -5.26
CA LEU A 85 2.08 -13.86 -4.89
C LEU A 85 1.90 -14.04 -3.38
N PRO A 86 0.85 -13.44 -2.78
CA PRO A 86 0.43 -13.79 -1.43
C PRO A 86 -0.03 -15.25 -1.38
N THR A 87 0.09 -15.86 -0.20
CA THR A 87 -0.44 -17.20 0.10
C THR A 87 -1.89 -17.16 0.58
N ARG A 88 -2.33 -16.01 1.10
CA ARG A 88 -3.72 -15.74 1.48
C ARG A 88 -4.60 -15.38 0.27
N SER A 89 -5.92 -15.54 0.42
CA SER A 89 -6.92 -15.43 -0.66
C SER A 89 -7.93 -14.31 -0.49
N ASP A 90 -7.65 -13.35 0.39
CA ASP A 90 -8.48 -12.18 0.64
C ASP A 90 -8.76 -11.40 -0.65
N LYS A 91 -10.04 -11.09 -0.88
CA LYS A 91 -10.50 -10.33 -2.06
C LYS A 91 -10.27 -8.83 -1.91
N ARG A 92 -10.14 -8.34 -0.67
CA ARG A 92 -9.95 -6.94 -0.32
C ARG A 92 -8.64 -6.80 0.44
N TRP A 93 -7.82 -5.86 0.00
CA TRP A 93 -6.59 -5.48 0.68
C TRP A 93 -6.59 -3.99 0.94
N GLU A 94 -6.05 -3.58 2.09
CA GLU A 94 -5.69 -2.19 2.33
C GLU A 94 -4.28 -1.95 1.78
N LEU A 95 -4.12 -0.94 0.93
CA LEU A 95 -2.84 -0.50 0.45
C LEU A 95 -2.46 0.77 1.21
N GLU A 96 -1.35 0.72 1.94
CA GLU A 96 -0.76 1.91 2.58
C GLU A 96 0.25 2.53 1.60
N LEU A 97 -0.13 3.66 0.99
CA LEU A 97 0.74 4.41 0.08
C LEU A 97 1.68 5.33 0.87
N ALA A 98 2.50 6.10 0.16
CA ALA A 98 3.32 7.13 0.78
C ALA A 98 2.48 8.29 1.34
N PRO A 99 3.04 9.10 2.26
CA PRO A 99 2.46 10.39 2.63
C PRO A 99 2.21 11.29 1.40
N LEU A 100 1.18 12.15 1.47
CA LEU A 100 0.79 13.00 0.34
C LEU A 100 1.93 13.88 -0.18
N THR A 101 2.82 14.35 0.69
CA THR A 101 4.00 15.14 0.30
C THR A 101 4.94 14.36 -0.61
N ARG A 102 5.09 13.04 -0.39
CA ARG A 102 5.90 12.17 -1.25
C ARG A 102 5.16 11.85 -2.54
N LEU A 103 3.86 11.59 -2.49
CA LEU A 103 3.05 11.39 -3.70
C LEU A 103 3.11 12.63 -4.60
N GLN A 104 3.09 13.83 -4.01
CA GLN A 104 3.28 15.09 -4.73
C GLN A 104 4.70 15.22 -5.32
N ALA A 105 5.74 14.86 -4.58
CA ALA A 105 7.12 14.86 -5.09
C ALA A 105 7.30 13.95 -6.30
N TRP A 106 6.60 12.81 -6.31
CA TRP A 106 6.52 11.89 -7.45
C TRP A 106 5.52 12.30 -8.54
N GLN A 107 4.77 13.38 -8.32
CA GLN A 107 3.69 13.86 -9.20
C GLN A 107 2.66 12.76 -9.50
N VAL A 108 2.37 11.91 -8.51
CA VAL A 108 1.33 10.88 -8.61
C VAL A 108 -0.02 11.59 -8.70
N ALA A 109 -0.74 11.38 -9.79
CA ALA A 109 -2.12 11.83 -9.89
C ALA A 109 -2.97 11.13 -8.82
N GLU A 110 -3.94 11.85 -8.26
CA GLU A 110 -4.84 11.27 -7.28
C GLU A 110 -5.58 10.06 -7.86
N ILE A 111 -5.43 8.92 -7.19
CA ILE A 111 -6.12 7.68 -7.57
C ILE A 111 -7.59 7.83 -7.22
N LYS A 112 -8.48 7.52 -8.17
CA LYS A 112 -9.93 7.57 -7.95
C LYS A 112 -10.51 6.15 -7.80
N PRO A 113 -11.63 5.98 -7.11
CA PRO A 113 -12.36 4.71 -7.14
C PRO A 113 -12.61 4.24 -8.58
N GLY A 114 -12.47 2.94 -8.82
CA GLY A 114 -12.54 2.29 -10.13
C GLY A 114 -11.20 2.18 -10.88
N THR A 115 -10.18 2.94 -10.49
CA THR A 115 -8.85 2.93 -11.13
C THR A 115 -8.23 1.54 -11.08
N ALA A 116 -7.79 1.04 -12.23
CA ALA A 116 -7.02 -0.19 -12.31
C ALA A 116 -5.55 0.09 -11.99
N LEU A 117 -4.97 -0.69 -11.09
CA LEU A 117 -3.59 -0.52 -10.67
C LEU A 117 -3.00 -1.86 -10.22
N SER A 118 -1.67 -1.93 -10.23
CA SER A 118 -0.92 -3.00 -9.56
C SER A 118 0.15 -2.42 -8.67
N VAL A 119 0.58 -3.20 -7.69
CA VAL A 119 1.56 -2.79 -6.69
C VAL A 119 2.52 -3.92 -6.40
N VAL A 120 3.74 -3.53 -6.02
CA VAL A 120 4.66 -4.37 -5.27
C VAL A 120 4.82 -3.75 -3.89
N GLY A 121 4.76 -4.56 -2.84
CA GLY A 121 4.85 -4.07 -1.47
C GLY A 121 5.09 -5.17 -0.46
N TYR A 122 4.92 -4.85 0.81
CA TYR A 122 5.24 -5.73 1.93
C TYR A 122 4.05 -5.84 2.87
N THR A 123 3.86 -7.03 3.44
CA THR A 123 2.86 -7.29 4.47
C THR A 123 3.56 -7.84 5.71
N PHE A 124 2.80 -8.17 6.75
CA PHE A 124 3.35 -8.73 7.98
C PHE A 124 4.02 -10.09 7.76
N ALA A 125 4.98 -10.43 8.62
CA ALA A 125 5.71 -11.69 8.56
C ALA A 125 4.75 -12.89 8.55
N GLY A 126 4.93 -13.77 7.56
CA GLY A 126 4.05 -14.92 7.35
C GLY A 126 2.62 -14.56 6.93
N GLU A 127 2.37 -13.33 6.48
CA GLU A 127 1.05 -12.80 6.09
C GLU A 127 0.00 -12.85 7.20
N LYS A 128 0.44 -12.85 8.46
CA LYS A 128 -0.44 -12.94 9.64
C LYS A 128 -1.08 -11.59 9.95
N GLY A 129 -2.38 -11.61 10.25
CA GLY A 129 -3.13 -10.41 10.63
C GLY A 129 -3.93 -9.83 9.47
N GLU A 130 -4.11 -8.51 9.50
CA GLU A 130 -4.91 -7.77 8.51
C GLU A 130 -4.30 -7.89 7.10
N ALA A 131 -5.16 -7.83 6.08
CA ALA A 131 -4.76 -7.84 4.68
C ALA A 131 -4.26 -6.46 4.24
N ILE A 132 -3.17 -6.00 4.85
CA ILE A 132 -2.54 -4.72 4.55
C ILE A 132 -1.24 -4.91 3.77
N LEU A 133 -1.00 -4.04 2.79
CA LEU A 133 0.23 -4.00 2.00
C LEU A 133 0.82 -2.58 2.03
N ARG A 134 2.02 -2.45 2.60
CA ARG A 134 2.84 -1.24 2.47
C ARG A 134 3.43 -1.19 1.07
N VAL A 135 3.04 -0.20 0.27
CA VAL A 135 3.45 -0.13 -1.14
C VAL A 135 4.90 0.34 -1.28
N GLU A 136 5.70 -0.42 -2.03
CA GLU A 136 7.06 -0.06 -2.48
C GLU A 136 7.02 0.55 -3.87
N TYR A 137 6.34 -0.12 -4.81
CA TYR A 137 6.14 0.35 -6.17
C TYR A 137 4.66 0.37 -6.52
N LEU A 138 4.21 1.50 -7.03
CA LEU A 138 2.87 1.68 -7.61
C LEU A 138 2.98 1.68 -9.13
N PHE A 139 2.17 0.87 -9.80
CA PHE A 139 2.02 0.84 -11.24
C PHE A 139 0.59 1.23 -11.62
N VAL A 140 0.45 2.35 -12.32
CA VAL A 140 -0.86 2.89 -12.73
C VAL A 140 -0.68 3.75 -13.98
N ASP A 141 -1.65 3.67 -14.91
CA ASP A 141 -1.65 4.41 -16.17
C ASP A 141 -0.33 4.32 -16.97
N GLY A 142 0.27 3.12 -16.99
CA GLY A 142 1.53 2.85 -17.69
C GLY A 142 2.77 3.47 -17.03
N LYS A 143 2.64 4.07 -15.85
CA LYS A 143 3.73 4.66 -15.07
C LYS A 143 4.07 3.81 -13.86
N ALA A 144 5.32 3.88 -13.44
CA ALA A 144 5.82 3.27 -12.21
C ALA A 144 6.32 4.36 -11.26
N TYR A 145 6.01 4.24 -9.97
CA TYR A 145 6.41 5.17 -8.92
C TYR A 145 7.02 4.40 -7.75
N GLY A 146 8.14 4.87 -7.20
CA GLY A 146 8.72 4.35 -5.97
C GLY A 146 8.15 5.08 -4.76
N LEU A 147 7.68 4.38 -3.73
CA LEU A 147 6.96 4.99 -2.61
C LEU A 147 7.73 4.94 -1.29
N ARG A 148 8.93 4.34 -1.26
CA ARG A 148 9.79 4.32 -0.07
C ARG A 148 10.38 5.68 0.24
N SER A 149 10.92 6.37 -0.78
CA SER A 149 11.50 7.71 -0.64
C SER A 149 11.15 8.62 -1.81
N SER A 150 11.63 9.85 -1.79
CA SER A 150 11.47 10.81 -2.90
C SER A 150 12.21 10.34 -4.16
N PRO A 151 11.91 10.93 -5.34
CA PRO A 151 12.74 10.74 -6.54
C PRO A 151 14.22 11.02 -6.24
N ALA A 152 15.11 10.27 -6.89
CA ALA A 152 16.56 10.50 -6.86
C ALA A 152 16.97 11.74 -7.63
#